data_AF-A0A1I7XB11-F1
#
_entry.id   AF-A0A1I7XB11-F1
#
_cell.length_a   1.000
_cell.length_b   1.000
_cell.length_c   1.000
_cell.angle_alpha   90.00
_cell.angle_beta   90.00
_cell.angle_gamma   90.00
#
_symmetry.space_group_name_H-M   'P 1'
#
loop_
_entity.id
_entity.type
_entity.pdbx_description
1 polymer ?
#
loop_
_entity_poly.entity_id
_entity_poly.type
_entity_poly.pdbx_seq_one_letter_code
_entity_poly.pdbx_strand_id
1 'polypeptide(L)'
;MELSINENINPANDNRMLTKKLLAVNYLFCLVLIEVLPQVKIYHMYRQFMGILTELKKDASPTASHNIVALLMAMKFVKIKTNQVDDFEMGIRFLDDLGSNLLEMKDKDVKHAVAGLLVEILLPVAAQIKREANIPALITFVSKLYGPMNELASKKQHKLV
;
A
#
# COMPACT_ATOMS: atom_id res chain seq x y z
N MET A 1 14.51 41.52 -42.44
CA MET A 1 15.05 41.35 -41.08
C MET A 1 13.82 41.15 -40.19
N GLU A 2 13.25 39.94 -40.25
CA GLU A 2 13.33 38.91 -39.18
C GLU A 2 12.86 39.49 -37.83
N LEU A 3 11.75 39.05 -37.25
CA LEU A 3 11.55 37.70 -36.73
C LEU A 3 10.06 37.32 -36.72
N SER A 4 9.74 36.17 -37.33
CA SER A 4 8.47 35.46 -37.19
C SER A 4 8.44 34.77 -35.83
N ILE A 5 7.74 35.32 -34.84
CA ILE A 5 7.36 34.57 -33.65
C ILE A 5 6.06 33.83 -33.98
N ASN A 6 6.23 32.65 -34.58
CA ASN A 6 5.15 31.68 -34.72
C ASN A 6 4.99 30.98 -33.37
N GLU A 7 4.20 31.57 -32.46
CA GLU A 7 3.68 30.85 -31.30
C GLU A 7 2.69 29.81 -31.80
N ASN A 8 3.22 28.64 -32.14
CA ASN A 8 2.45 27.44 -32.38
C ASN A 8 1.80 27.03 -31.05
N ILE A 9 0.64 27.62 -30.76
CA ILE A 9 -0.26 27.24 -29.67
C ILE A 9 -0.72 25.81 -29.99
N ASN A 10 0.03 24.83 -29.49
CA ASN A 10 -0.29 23.42 -29.66
C ASN A 10 -1.28 23.00 -28.55
N PRO A 11 -2.57 22.81 -28.86
CA PRO A 11 -3.60 22.46 -27.87
C PRO A 11 -3.32 21.11 -27.17
N ALA A 12 -2.43 20.28 -27.71
CA ALA A 12 -2.00 19.04 -27.08
C ALA A 12 -1.09 19.27 -25.86
N ASN A 13 -0.30 20.35 -25.84
CA ASN A 13 0.62 20.63 -24.74
C ASN A 13 -0.10 21.24 -23.53
N ASP A 14 -1.13 22.06 -23.78
CA ASP A 14 -2.03 22.59 -22.75
C ASP A 14 -2.88 21.48 -22.12
N ASN A 15 -3.43 20.56 -22.93
CA ASN A 15 -4.15 19.41 -22.40
C ASN A 15 -3.26 18.54 -21.51
N ARG A 16 -2.01 18.29 -21.91
CA ARG A 16 -1.07 17.50 -21.10
C ARG A 16 -0.67 18.22 -19.80
N MET A 17 -0.54 19.55 -19.83
CA MET A 17 -0.28 20.34 -18.62
C MET A 17 -1.51 20.36 -17.70
N LEU A 18 -2.71 20.45 -18.26
CA LEU A 18 -3.99 20.38 -17.55
C LEU A 18 -4.18 19.00 -16.90
N THR A 19 -3.85 17.90 -17.61
CA THR A 19 -3.86 16.54 -17.05
C THR A 19 -2.89 16.39 -15.89
N LYS A 20 -1.67 16.93 -16.00
CA LYS A 20 -0.68 16.91 -14.91
C LYS A 20 -1.14 17.72 -13.70
N LYS A 21 -1.75 18.89 -13.93
CA LYS A 21 -2.35 19.71 -12.86
C LYS A 21 -3.52 18.98 -12.20
N LEU A 22 -4.38 18.31 -12.97
CA LEU A 22 -5.49 17.51 -12.45
C LEU A 22 -5.00 16.31 -11.64
N LEU A 23 -3.93 15.63 -12.08
CA LEU A 23 -3.31 14.53 -11.35
C LEU A 23 -2.71 15.02 -10.02
N ALA A 24 -2.06 16.18 -10.03
CA ALA A 24 -1.51 16.80 -8.83
C ALA A 24 -2.61 17.25 -7.85
N VAL A 25 -3.73 17.81 -8.36
CA VAL A 25 -4.89 18.18 -7.55
C VAL A 25 -5.57 16.95 -6.94
N ASN A 26 -5.73 15.86 -7.69
CA ASN A 26 -6.25 14.60 -7.16
C ASN A 26 -5.30 13.96 -6.14
N TYR A 27 -3.99 14.03 -6.37
CA TYR A 27 -2.98 13.54 -5.43
C TYR A 27 -2.99 14.36 -4.12
N LEU A 28 -3.05 15.69 -4.21
CA LEU A 28 -3.18 16.58 -3.06
C LEU A 28 -4.51 16.38 -2.32
N PHE A 29 -5.61 16.18 -3.04
CA PHE A 29 -6.92 15.89 -2.46
C PHE A 29 -6.92 14.55 -1.71
N CYS A 30 -6.28 13.51 -2.26
CA CYS A 30 -6.07 12.24 -1.57
C CYS A 30 -5.20 12.40 -0.31
N LEU A 31 -4.09 13.14 -0.39
CA LEU A 31 -3.21 13.38 0.77
C LEU A 31 -3.92 14.16 1.89
N VAL A 32 -4.68 15.20 1.55
CA VAL A 32 -5.48 15.99 2.49
C VAL A 32 -6.62 15.17 3.08
N LEU A 33 -7.29 14.33 2.28
CA LEU A 33 -8.30 13.40 2.80
C LEU A 33 -7.70 12.35 3.74
N ILE A 34 -6.49 11.85 3.46
CA ILE A 34 -5.79 10.89 4.33
C ILE A 34 -5.43 11.52 5.69
N GLU A 35 -5.11 12.82 5.74
CA GLU A 35 -4.82 13.53 6.99
C GLU A 35 -6.07 14.03 7.73
N VAL A 36 -7.15 14.37 7.03
CA VAL A 36 -8.37 14.99 7.61
C VAL A 36 -9.49 13.98 7.92
N LEU A 37 -9.57 12.82 7.24
CA LEU A 37 -10.53 11.74 7.53
C LEU A 37 -10.27 10.83 8.76
N PRO A 38 -9.27 10.97 9.67
CA PRO A 38 -9.12 10.04 10.80
C PRO A 38 -10.27 9.98 11.82
N GLN A 39 -11.42 10.60 11.56
CA GLN A 39 -12.68 10.34 12.27
C GLN A 39 -13.65 9.41 11.49
N VAL A 40 -13.41 9.16 10.21
CA VAL A 40 -14.17 8.20 9.39
C VAL A 40 -13.51 6.84 9.50
N LYS A 41 -13.95 6.09 10.51
CA LYS A 41 -13.77 4.65 10.75
C LYS A 41 -12.77 3.97 9.79
N ILE A 42 -11.51 3.88 10.21
CA ILE A 42 -10.39 3.22 9.51
C ILE A 42 -10.74 1.81 8.99
N TYR A 43 -11.67 1.14 9.69
CA TYR A 43 -12.27 -0.12 9.28
C TYR A 43 -12.86 -0.11 7.86
N HIS A 44 -13.56 0.95 7.45
CA HIS A 44 -14.12 1.05 6.09
C HIS A 44 -13.04 1.11 5.03
N MET A 45 -11.93 1.82 5.32
CA MET A 45 -10.78 1.90 4.43
C MET A 45 -10.15 0.51 4.24
N TYR A 46 -9.90 -0.22 5.33
CA TYR A 46 -9.37 -1.59 5.26
C TYR A 46 -10.28 -2.52 4.46
N ARG A 47 -11.59 -2.49 4.74
CA ARG A 47 -12.57 -3.31 4.01
C ARG A 47 -12.60 -2.97 2.52
N GLN A 48 -12.63 -1.69 2.17
CA GLN A 48 -12.70 -1.26 0.78
C GLN A 48 -11.42 -1.65 0.03
N PHE A 49 -10.25 -1.42 0.64
CA PHE A 49 -8.99 -1.84 0.08
C PHE A 49 -8.95 -3.36 -0.19
N MET A 50 -9.36 -4.17 0.78
CA MET A 50 -9.37 -5.63 0.64
C MET A 50 -10.35 -6.10 -0.45
N GLY A 51 -11.49 -5.41 -0.58
CA GLY A 51 -12.44 -5.63 -1.67
C GLY A 51 -11.81 -5.42 -3.04
N ILE A 52 -11.21 -4.24 -3.27
CA ILE A 52 -10.57 -3.90 -4.54
C ILE A 52 -9.40 -4.86 -4.83
N LEU A 53 -8.57 -5.19 -3.82
CA LEU A 53 -7.49 -6.15 -3.98
C LEU A 53 -8.00 -7.52 -4.42
N THR A 54 -9.10 -7.99 -3.83
CA THR A 54 -9.73 -9.27 -4.19
C THR A 54 -10.27 -9.27 -5.62
N GLU A 55 -10.81 -8.15 -6.09
CA GLU A 55 -11.26 -7.99 -7.47
C GLU A 55 -10.08 -7.97 -8.45
N LEU A 56 -9.03 -7.19 -8.16
CA LEU A 56 -7.84 -7.12 -9.00
C LEU A 56 -7.09 -8.46 -9.06
N LYS A 57 -7.12 -9.28 -8.01
CA LYS A 57 -6.58 -10.65 -8.03
C LYS A 57 -7.28 -11.56 -9.05
N LYS A 58 -8.52 -11.26 -9.45
CA LYS A 58 -9.28 -12.02 -10.45
C LYS A 58 -9.04 -11.51 -11.87
N ASP A 59 -8.42 -10.34 -12.02
CA ASP A 59 -8.08 -9.78 -13.33
C ASP A 59 -6.91 -10.55 -13.93
N ALA A 60 -7.13 -11.11 -15.13
CA ALA A 60 -6.12 -11.82 -15.91
C ALA A 60 -5.42 -10.92 -16.94
N SER A 61 -5.73 -9.61 -16.94
CA SER A 61 -5.08 -8.65 -17.83
C SER A 61 -3.58 -8.56 -17.55
N PRO A 62 -2.75 -8.28 -18.57
CA PRO A 62 -1.32 -8.06 -18.37
C PRO A 62 -1.02 -6.84 -17.48
N THR A 63 -2.01 -5.98 -17.24
CA THR A 63 -1.93 -4.80 -16.35
C THR A 63 -2.30 -5.10 -14.90
N ALA A 64 -2.80 -6.30 -14.57
CA ALA A 64 -3.30 -6.64 -13.25
C ALA A 64 -2.24 -6.45 -12.15
N SER A 65 -1.03 -6.97 -12.34
CA SER A 65 0.08 -6.82 -11.37
C SER A 65 0.43 -5.34 -11.14
N HIS A 66 0.45 -4.51 -12.19
CA HIS A 66 0.70 -3.07 -12.07
C HIS A 66 -0.40 -2.37 -11.27
N ASN A 67 -1.66 -2.69 -11.54
CA ASN A 67 -2.81 -2.12 -10.84
C ASN A 67 -2.82 -2.50 -9.35
N ILE A 68 -2.45 -3.76 -9.03
CA ILE A 68 -2.30 -4.20 -7.64
C ILE A 68 -1.17 -3.42 -6.95
N VAL A 69 -0.01 -3.26 -7.60
CA VAL A 69 1.10 -2.47 -7.04
C VAL A 69 0.69 -1.01 -6.81
N ALA A 70 -0.03 -0.40 -7.74
CA ALA A 70 -0.54 0.96 -7.58
C ALA A 70 -1.51 1.08 -6.39
N LEU A 71 -2.40 0.09 -6.21
CA LEU A 71 -3.29 0.02 -5.05
C LEU A 71 -2.50 -0.13 -3.73
N LEU A 72 -1.47 -0.99 -3.70
CA LEU A 72 -0.62 -1.17 -2.52
C LEU A 72 0.10 0.12 -2.12
N MET A 73 0.61 0.87 -3.11
CA MET A 73 1.26 2.16 -2.88
C MET A 73 0.31 3.19 -2.26
N ALA A 74 -1.00 3.12 -2.52
CA ALA A 74 -1.97 4.01 -1.89
C ALA A 74 -2.13 3.76 -0.38
N MET A 75 -1.80 2.57 0.12
CA MET A 75 -1.89 2.21 1.54
C MET A 75 -0.59 2.39 2.33
N LYS A 76 0.53 2.73 1.67
CA LYS A 76 1.87 2.88 2.27
C LYS A 76 1.91 3.82 3.49
N PHE A 77 1.03 4.82 3.52
CA PHE A 77 1.00 5.84 4.57
C PHE A 77 0.03 5.53 5.72
N VAL A 78 -0.62 4.36 5.70
CA VAL A 78 -1.50 3.92 6.77
C VAL A 78 -0.72 3.78 8.07
N LYS A 79 -1.23 4.41 9.13
CA LYS A 79 -0.68 4.30 10.49
C LYS A 79 -1.71 3.62 11.38
N ILE A 80 -1.29 2.54 12.04
CA ILE A 80 -2.11 1.86 13.05
C ILE A 80 -1.91 2.60 14.38
N LYS A 81 -3.01 2.97 15.02
CA LYS A 81 -2.98 3.57 16.37
C LYS A 81 -2.70 2.48 17.39
N THR A 82 -1.62 2.60 18.16
CA THR A 82 -1.21 1.63 19.19
C THR A 82 -1.61 2.03 20.60
N ASN A 83 -2.46 3.05 20.76
CA ASN A 83 -2.93 3.56 22.05
C ASN A 83 -4.39 3.19 22.36
N GLN A 84 -5.08 2.56 21.40
CA GLN A 84 -6.44 2.09 21.50
C GLN A 84 -6.45 0.63 21.06
N VAL A 85 -6.82 -0.27 21.98
CA VAL A 85 -6.71 -1.72 21.77
C VAL A 85 -7.57 -2.18 20.60
N ASP A 86 -8.80 -1.65 20.46
CA ASP A 86 -9.71 -2.02 19.38
C ASP A 86 -9.16 -1.60 17.99
N ASP A 87 -8.64 -0.38 17.89
CA ASP A 87 -8.03 0.14 16.66
C ASP A 87 -6.76 -0.64 16.29
N PHE A 88 -5.95 -0.98 17.30
CA PHE A 88 -4.76 -1.79 17.11
C PHE A 88 -5.12 -3.19 16.62
N GLU A 89 -6.07 -3.85 17.28
CA GLU A 89 -6.51 -5.19 16.89
C GLU A 89 -7.10 -5.20 15.47
N MET A 90 -7.90 -4.20 15.11
CA MET A 90 -8.38 -4.03 13.73
C MET A 90 -7.24 -3.85 12.73
N GLY A 91 -6.23 -3.04 13.06
CA GLY A 91 -5.04 -2.87 12.24
C GLY A 91 -4.26 -4.17 12.07
N ILE A 92 -4.10 -4.96 13.14
CA ILE A 92 -3.44 -6.25 13.06
C ILE A 92 -4.24 -7.26 12.24
N ARG A 93 -5.58 -7.31 12.36
CA ARG A 93 -6.43 -8.16 11.52
C ARG A 93 -6.29 -7.81 10.03
N PHE A 94 -6.24 -6.52 9.71
CA PHE A 94 -5.96 -6.07 8.35
C PHE A 94 -4.58 -6.55 7.85
N LEU A 95 -3.54 -6.45 8.67
CA LEU A 95 -2.22 -7.00 8.34
C LEU A 95 -2.24 -8.51 8.18
N ASP A 96 -3.03 -9.23 8.98
CA ASP A 96 -3.19 -10.68 8.88
C ASP A 96 -3.85 -11.10 7.57
N ASP A 97 -4.87 -10.37 7.12
CA ASP A 97 -5.51 -10.58 5.82
C ASP A 97 -4.53 -10.33 4.66
N LEU A 98 -3.75 -9.24 4.74
CA LEU A 98 -2.65 -8.99 3.79
C LEU A 98 -1.60 -10.10 3.82
N GLY A 99 -1.28 -10.62 5.01
CA GLY A 99 -0.41 -11.76 5.20
C GLY A 99 -0.92 -13.03 4.51
N SER A 100 -2.22 -13.34 4.63
CA SER A 100 -2.83 -14.44 3.87
C SER A 100 -2.65 -14.24 2.37
N ASN A 101 -2.95 -13.03 1.88
CA ASN A 101 -2.85 -12.70 0.46
C ASN A 101 -1.43 -12.85 -0.06
N LEU A 102 -0.42 -12.43 0.71
CA LEU A 102 0.99 -12.59 0.37
C LEU A 102 1.36 -14.06 0.13
N LEU A 103 0.89 -14.96 1.00
CA LEU A 103 1.19 -16.39 0.90
C LEU A 103 0.52 -17.03 -0.32
N GLU A 104 -0.71 -16.61 -0.65
CA GLU A 104 -1.49 -17.12 -1.78
C GLU A 104 -1.02 -16.63 -3.17
N MET A 105 -0.44 -15.44 -3.25
CA MET A 105 -0.03 -14.85 -4.53
C MET A 105 1.00 -15.75 -5.25
N LYS A 106 1.14 -15.61 -6.56
CA LYS A 106 2.14 -16.34 -7.36
C LYS A 106 3.17 -15.41 -8.00
N ASP A 107 2.70 -14.25 -8.43
CA ASP A 107 3.52 -13.19 -9.00
C ASP A 107 4.53 -12.66 -7.95
N LYS A 108 5.83 -12.68 -8.30
CA LYS A 108 6.92 -12.30 -7.40
C LYS A 108 6.97 -10.79 -7.15
N ASP A 109 6.61 -9.97 -8.13
CA ASP A 109 6.65 -8.52 -8.02
C ASP A 109 5.52 -8.04 -7.12
N VAL A 110 4.33 -8.63 -7.28
CA VAL A 110 3.19 -8.37 -6.39
C VAL A 110 3.49 -8.85 -4.97
N LYS A 111 4.08 -10.04 -4.79
CA LYS A 111 4.52 -10.50 -3.47
C LYS A 111 5.52 -9.55 -2.82
N HIS A 112 6.49 -9.07 -3.60
CA HIS A 112 7.48 -8.13 -3.10
C HIS A 112 6.84 -6.81 -2.67
N ALA A 113 5.89 -6.29 -3.46
CA ALA A 113 5.16 -5.08 -3.11
C ALA A 113 4.31 -5.24 -1.83
N VAL A 114 3.62 -6.37 -1.65
CA VAL A 114 2.86 -6.65 -0.43
C VAL A 114 3.78 -6.78 0.78
N ALA A 115 4.92 -7.48 0.65
CA ALA A 115 5.90 -7.58 1.72
C ALA A 115 6.50 -6.21 2.08
N GLY A 116 6.78 -5.37 1.09
CA GLY A 116 7.22 -3.99 1.28
C GLY A 116 6.19 -3.16 2.07
N LEU A 117 4.91 -3.24 1.69
CA LEU A 117 3.83 -2.56 2.40
C LEU A 117 3.71 -3.02 3.86
N LEU A 118 3.77 -4.33 4.10
CA LEU A 118 3.74 -4.88 5.46
C LEU A 118 4.88 -4.31 6.32
N VAL A 119 6.11 -4.24 5.78
CA VAL A 119 7.27 -3.66 6.48
C VAL A 119 7.06 -2.18 6.76
N GLU A 120 6.57 -1.41 5.79
CA GLU A 120 6.33 0.02 5.94
C GLU A 120 5.31 0.34 7.03
N ILE A 121 4.27 -0.49 7.18
CA ILE A 121 3.27 -0.34 8.24
C ILE A 121 3.79 -0.88 9.58
N LEU A 122 4.52 -2.00 9.58
CA LEU A 122 4.99 -2.66 10.81
C LEU A 122 6.15 -1.94 11.48
N LEU A 123 7.07 -1.30 10.74
CA LEU A 123 8.20 -0.56 11.32
C LEU A 123 7.77 0.52 12.33
N PRO A 124 6.86 1.46 12.01
CA PRO A 124 6.41 2.46 12.99
C PRO A 124 5.65 1.83 14.15
N VAL A 125 4.89 0.76 13.92
CA VAL A 125 4.18 0.01 14.97
C VAL A 125 5.17 -0.62 15.96
N ALA A 126 6.20 -1.30 15.45
CA ALA A 126 7.23 -1.93 16.26
C ALA A 126 8.03 -0.92 17.09
N ALA A 127 8.24 0.29 16.57
CA ALA A 127 8.90 1.37 17.31
C ALA A 127 8.05 1.92 18.47
N GLN A 128 6.72 1.81 18.37
CA GLN A 128 5.78 2.36 19.35
C GLN A 128 5.31 1.34 20.39
N ILE A 129 5.37 0.04 20.07
CA ILE A 129 4.84 -1.02 20.93
C ILE A 129 5.72 -1.20 22.18
N LYS A 130 5.21 -0.74 23.34
CA LYS A 130 5.94 -0.84 24.63
C LYS A 130 5.31 -1.80 25.64
N ARG A 131 4.02 -2.16 25.46
CA ARG A 131 3.25 -2.92 26.47
C ARG A 131 2.24 -3.95 25.90
N GLU A 132 2.05 -4.00 24.59
CA GLU A 132 0.92 -4.72 23.97
C GLU A 132 1.31 -6.07 23.33
N ALA A 133 2.37 -6.72 23.83
CA ALA A 133 2.84 -8.01 23.29
C ALA A 133 1.88 -9.19 23.54
N ASN A 134 0.86 -9.02 24.41
CA ASN A 134 -0.11 -10.05 24.76
C ASN A 134 -1.43 -9.96 23.97
N ILE A 135 -1.48 -9.19 22.88
CA ILE A 135 -2.69 -9.08 22.07
C ILE A 135 -2.84 -10.35 21.20
N PRO A 136 -3.93 -11.13 21.33
CA PRO A 136 -4.08 -12.39 20.63
C PRO A 136 -3.97 -12.29 19.10
N ALA A 137 -4.50 -11.22 18.51
CA ALA A 137 -4.40 -10.97 17.07
C ALA A 137 -2.93 -10.79 16.63
N LEU A 138 -2.11 -10.09 17.43
CA LEU A 138 -0.69 -9.88 17.13
C LEU A 138 0.09 -11.19 17.21
N ILE A 139 -0.15 -11.98 18.26
CA ILE A 139 0.47 -13.29 18.44
C ILE A 139 0.13 -14.20 17.25
N THR A 140 -1.14 -14.22 16.84
CA THR A 140 -1.62 -15.03 15.72
C THR A 140 -0.97 -14.60 14.41
N PHE A 141 -0.95 -13.30 14.14
CA PHE A 141 -0.33 -12.72 12.96
C PHE A 141 1.17 -13.06 12.85
N VAL A 142 1.93 -12.84 13.93
CA VAL A 142 3.37 -13.14 13.97
C VAL A 142 3.61 -14.65 13.79
N SER A 143 2.84 -15.49 14.48
CA SER A 143 3.01 -16.95 14.40
C SER A 143 2.78 -17.48 12.98
N LYS A 144 1.80 -16.92 12.27
CA LYS A 144 1.47 -17.29 10.89
C LYS A 144 2.54 -16.87 9.88
N LEU A 145 3.06 -15.64 9.99
CA LEU A 145 3.97 -15.10 8.99
C LEU A 145 5.45 -15.34 9.28
N TYR A 146 5.85 -15.50 10.55
CA TYR A 146 7.27 -15.57 10.90
C TYR A 146 8.00 -16.71 10.17
N GLY A 147 7.45 -17.93 10.18
CA GLY A 147 8.05 -19.08 9.51
C GLY A 147 8.25 -18.85 8.00
N PRO A 148 7.17 -18.64 7.22
CA PRO A 148 7.28 -18.41 5.77
C PRO A 148 8.19 -17.24 5.39
N MET A 149 8.13 -16.14 6.15
CA MET A 149 8.93 -14.95 5.86
C MET A 149 10.40 -15.15 6.23
N ASN A 150 10.68 -15.86 7.32
CA ASN A 150 12.04 -16.22 7.70
C ASN A 150 12.70 -17.14 6.66
N GLU A 151 11.97 -18.11 6.11
CA GLU A 151 12.47 -18.95 5.02
C GLU A 151 12.77 -18.13 3.75
N LEU A 152 11.88 -17.21 3.39
CA LEU A 152 12.06 -16.30 2.25
C LEU A 152 13.29 -15.41 2.44
N ALA A 153 13.49 -14.87 3.64
CA ALA A 153 14.65 -14.04 3.97
C ALA A 153 15.96 -14.84 4.06
N SER A 154 15.90 -16.10 4.49
CA SER A 154 17.06 -16.98 4.68
C SER A 154 17.57 -17.62 3.39
N LYS A 155 16.77 -17.62 2.31
CA LYS A 155 17.25 -18.00 0.98
C LYS A 155 18.34 -17.02 0.55
N LYS A 156 19.60 -17.44 0.70
CA LYS A 156 20.80 -16.71 0.28
C LYS A 156 20.54 -16.02 -1.06
N GLN A 157 20.61 -14.69 -1.07
CA GLN A 157 20.79 -13.95 -2.31
C GLN A 157 22.01 -14.56 -3.01
N HIS A 158 21.82 -15.18 -4.17
CA HIS A 158 22.95 -15.47 -5.02
C HIS A 158 23.63 -14.13 -5.28
N LYS A 159 24.81 -13.95 -4.68
CA LYS A 159 25.67 -12.81 -4.95
C LYS A 159 25.75 -12.66 -6.47
N LEU A 160 25.40 -11.48 -6.97
CA LEU A 160 25.92 -11.03 -8.26
C LEU A 160 27.44 -11.11 -8.14
N VAL A 161 28.02 -12.17 -8.73
CA VAL A 161 29.46 -12.28 -9.01
C VAL A 161 29.70 -11.56 -10.32
#